data_AF-A0A7W1Q029-F1
#
_entry.id   AF-A0A7W1Q029-F1
#
_cell.length_a   1.000
_cell.length_b   1.000
_cell.length_c   1.000
_cell.angle_alpha   90.00
_cell.angle_beta   90.00
_cell.angle_gamma   90.00
#
_symmetry.space_group_name_H-M   'P 1'
#
loop_
_entity.id
_entity.type
_entity.pdbx_description
1 polymer ?
#
loop_
_entity_poly.entity_id
_entity_poly.type
_entity_poly.pdbx_seq_one_letter_code
_entity_poly.pdbx_strand_id
1 'polypeptide(L)'
;RTALNLVCHLSGIATATRAWVDAVAGTGARIRDTRKTLPGLRLLEKYAVRCGGGVNYRLGLGDAVLIKDNHVAAAGSVGAALAAARRYAPDLPCEVEVDTLDQLDEALALHAELILLDNFSVADTAEAVRRRGTGPTGLESSGGLRLETARAYAETGVDYLAIGALTHSATALDLGLDLSHKDLVAFPGL
;
A
#
# COMPACT_ATOMS: atom_id res chain seq x y z
N ARG A 1 24.77 -5.07 17.52
CA ARG A 1 24.28 -3.86 16.83
C ARG A 1 23.44 -4.18 15.59
N THR A 2 23.94 -4.96 14.62
CA THR A 2 23.20 -5.30 13.38
C THR A 2 21.78 -5.83 13.62
N ALA A 3 21.64 -6.78 14.56
CA ALA A 3 20.33 -7.30 14.94
C ALA A 3 19.38 -6.20 15.45
N LEU A 4 19.85 -5.33 16.35
CA LEU A 4 19.06 -4.20 16.86
C LEU A 4 18.64 -3.26 15.73
N ASN A 5 19.53 -2.89 14.80
CA ASN A 5 19.16 -1.99 13.71
C ASN A 5 17.98 -2.54 12.87
N LEU A 6 18.01 -3.85 12.57
CA LEU A 6 16.91 -4.50 11.84
C LEU A 6 15.64 -4.54 12.67
N VAL A 7 15.71 -4.99 13.93
CA VAL A 7 14.52 -5.11 14.78
C VAL A 7 13.91 -3.74 15.07
N CYS A 8 14.71 -2.71 15.37
CA CYS A 8 14.25 -1.33 15.56
C CYS A 8 13.52 -0.81 14.31
N HIS A 9 14.12 -0.95 13.13
CA HIS A 9 13.53 -0.52 11.86
C HIS A 9 12.19 -1.21 11.58
N LEU A 10 12.19 -2.54 11.60
CA LEU A 10 11.00 -3.34 11.29
C LEU A 10 9.90 -3.17 12.36
N SER A 11 10.27 -3.01 13.62
CA SER A 11 9.29 -2.73 14.69
C SER A 11 8.68 -1.32 14.53
N GLY A 12 9.45 -0.35 14.06
CA GLY A 12 8.94 0.97 13.69
C GLY A 12 7.86 0.91 12.59
N ILE A 13 8.11 0.16 11.53
CA ILE A 13 7.15 -0.09 10.44
C ILE A 13 5.88 -0.78 10.95
N ALA A 14 6.02 -1.84 11.74
CA ALA A 14 4.89 -2.58 12.28
C ALA A 14 4.04 -1.68 13.22
N THR A 15 4.69 -0.85 14.03
CA THR A 15 4.04 0.10 14.94
C THR A 15 3.29 1.19 14.18
N ALA A 16 3.93 1.79 13.18
CA ALA A 16 3.29 2.77 12.30
C ALA A 16 2.08 2.16 11.58
N THR A 17 2.23 0.95 11.05
CA THR A 17 1.13 0.24 10.36
C THR A 17 -0.04 -0.02 11.30
N ARG A 18 0.23 -0.47 12.54
CA ARG A 18 -0.81 -0.68 13.56
C ARG A 18 -1.61 0.59 13.82
N ALA A 19 -0.95 1.75 13.94
CA ALA A 19 -1.65 3.02 14.13
C ALA A 19 -2.65 3.32 13.00
N TRP A 20 -2.27 3.07 11.74
CA TRP A 20 -3.17 3.22 10.59
C TRP A 20 -4.33 2.23 10.60
N VAL A 21 -4.05 0.96 10.91
CA VAL A 21 -5.07 -0.11 10.99
C VAL A 21 -6.11 0.23 12.06
N ASP A 22 -5.67 0.68 13.23
CA ASP A 22 -6.55 1.04 14.33
C ASP A 22 -7.40 2.28 13.99
N ALA A 23 -6.82 3.26 13.27
CA ALA A 23 -7.54 4.46 12.84
C ALA A 23 -8.75 4.15 11.94
N VAL A 24 -8.65 3.11 11.10
CA VAL A 24 -9.70 2.70 10.15
C VAL A 24 -10.56 1.54 10.65
N ALA A 25 -10.40 1.12 11.91
CA ALA A 25 -11.14 -0.02 12.47
C ALA A 25 -12.67 0.14 12.30
N GLY A 26 -13.34 -0.93 11.86
CA GLY A 26 -14.79 -0.97 11.66
C GLY A 26 -15.29 -0.43 10.32
N THR A 27 -14.43 0.11 9.45
CA THR A 27 -14.83 0.65 8.13
C THR A 27 -14.80 -0.37 6.99
N GLY A 28 -14.06 -1.47 7.16
CA GLY A 28 -13.80 -2.46 6.11
C GLY A 28 -12.59 -2.15 5.22
N ALA A 29 -12.11 -0.91 5.19
CA ALA A 29 -10.91 -0.54 4.45
C ALA A 29 -9.66 -1.22 5.03
N ARG A 30 -8.71 -1.59 4.16
CA ARG A 30 -7.46 -2.24 4.56
C ARG A 30 -6.25 -1.36 4.26
N ILE A 31 -5.36 -1.26 5.23
CA ILE A 31 -4.10 -0.51 5.09
C ILE A 31 -3.12 -1.34 4.28
N ARG A 32 -2.55 -0.74 3.24
CA ARG A 32 -1.66 -1.43 2.30
C ARG A 32 -0.32 -0.72 2.17
N ASP A 33 0.74 -1.50 2.00
CA ASP A 33 2.07 -0.99 1.67
C ASP A 33 2.20 -0.56 0.20
N THR A 34 3.42 -0.18 -0.22
CA THR A 34 3.73 0.10 -1.62
C THR A 34 5.06 -0.55 -2.03
N ARG A 35 5.59 -0.17 -3.20
CA ARG A 35 6.96 -0.49 -3.61
C ARG A 35 7.98 0.59 -3.24
N LYS A 36 7.56 1.66 -2.55
CA LYS A 36 8.42 2.73 -2.02
C LYS A 36 9.12 2.26 -0.73
N THR A 37 9.94 1.22 -0.88
CA THR A 37 10.66 0.52 0.19
C THR A 37 12.15 0.88 0.18
N LEU A 38 12.86 0.71 1.31
CA LEU A 38 14.31 0.85 1.29
C LEU A 38 14.96 -0.19 0.36
N PRO A 39 15.98 0.20 -0.44
CA PRO A 39 16.68 -0.73 -1.31
C PRO A 39 17.23 -1.94 -0.55
N GLY A 40 16.96 -3.15 -1.06
CA GLY A 40 17.40 -4.42 -0.45
C GLY A 40 16.55 -4.93 0.71
N LEU A 41 15.63 -4.13 1.27
CA LEU A 41 14.86 -4.51 2.47
C LEU A 41 13.38 -4.83 2.20
N ARG A 42 12.91 -4.75 0.95
CA ARG A 42 11.49 -4.88 0.60
C ARG A 42 10.77 -6.05 1.25
N LEU A 43 11.35 -7.26 1.22
CA LEU A 43 10.71 -8.44 1.81
C LEU A 43 10.52 -8.28 3.32
N LEU A 44 11.52 -7.72 4.02
CA LEU A 44 11.46 -7.49 5.45
C LEU A 44 10.47 -6.38 5.81
N GLU A 45 10.46 -5.29 5.05
CA GLU A 45 9.56 -4.15 5.29
C GLU A 45 8.10 -4.53 5.05
N LYS A 46 7.82 -5.27 3.97
CA LYS A 46 6.48 -5.83 3.71
C LYS A 46 6.06 -6.83 4.79
N TYR A 47 7.00 -7.65 5.28
CA TYR A 47 6.72 -8.52 6.43
C TYR A 47 6.35 -7.71 7.69
N ALA A 48 7.06 -6.62 7.98
CA ALA A 48 6.75 -5.74 9.09
C ALA A 48 5.36 -5.08 8.97
N VAL A 49 4.96 -4.69 7.76
CA VAL A 49 3.58 -4.20 7.50
C VAL A 49 2.55 -5.26 7.87
N ARG A 50 2.76 -6.53 7.46
CA ARG A 50 1.88 -7.64 7.85
C ARG A 50 1.83 -7.84 9.38
N CYS A 51 2.96 -7.73 10.07
CA CYS A 51 3.01 -7.80 11.53
C CYS A 51 2.19 -6.69 12.21
N GLY A 52 2.16 -5.49 11.62
CA GLY A 52 1.32 -4.39 12.08
C GLY A 52 -0.17 -4.53 11.78
N GLY A 53 -0.59 -5.56 11.01
CA GLY A 53 -1.97 -5.79 10.61
C GLY A 53 -2.34 -5.22 9.24
N GLY A 54 -1.39 -4.64 8.51
CA GLY A 54 -1.59 -4.22 7.13
C GLY A 54 -1.60 -5.40 6.15
N VAL A 55 -1.86 -5.11 4.89
CA VAL A 55 -1.79 -6.06 3.77
C VAL A 55 -0.74 -5.62 2.75
N ASN A 56 -0.21 -6.58 2.00
CA ASN A 56 0.81 -6.28 1.01
C ASN A 56 0.14 -5.98 -0.33
N TYR A 57 0.59 -4.91 -0.98
CA TYR A 57 0.47 -4.74 -2.41
C TYR A 57 1.46 -5.66 -3.15
N ARG A 58 1.49 -5.60 -4.49
CA ARG A 58 2.46 -6.37 -5.30
C ARG A 58 3.91 -6.18 -4.84
N LEU A 59 4.70 -7.24 -4.96
CA LEU A 59 6.09 -7.29 -4.54
C LEU A 59 7.02 -6.62 -5.57
N GLY A 60 6.76 -6.86 -6.85
CA GLY A 60 7.56 -6.42 -7.98
C GLY A 60 6.72 -5.93 -9.15
N LEU A 61 7.38 -5.71 -10.28
CA LEU A 61 6.72 -5.29 -11.52
C LEU A 61 6.02 -6.43 -12.26
N GLY A 62 6.35 -7.68 -11.94
CA GLY A 62 5.81 -8.86 -12.62
C GLY A 62 4.54 -9.47 -12.00
N ASP A 63 4.11 -9.04 -10.81
CA ASP A 63 2.98 -9.70 -10.12
C ASP A 63 1.61 -9.18 -10.56
N ALA A 64 1.56 -7.97 -11.11
CA ALA A 64 0.37 -7.34 -11.68
C ALA A 64 0.81 -6.21 -12.59
N VAL A 65 0.04 -5.94 -13.64
CA VAL A 65 0.22 -4.73 -14.44
C VAL A 65 -0.39 -3.56 -13.67
N LEU A 66 0.36 -2.45 -13.54
CA LEU A 66 -0.18 -1.19 -13.04
C LEU A 66 0.08 -0.13 -14.10
N ILE A 67 -0.99 0.28 -14.74
CA ILE A 67 -1.00 1.37 -15.71
C ILE A 67 -0.93 2.68 -14.93
N LYS A 68 -0.14 3.61 -15.45
CA LYS A 68 0.09 4.95 -14.87
C LYS A 68 -0.05 5.99 -15.97
N ASP A 69 -0.08 7.26 -15.57
CA ASP A 69 -0.01 8.45 -16.42
C ASP A 69 0.82 8.29 -17.72
N ASN A 70 2.06 7.84 -17.62
CA ASN A 70 2.98 7.71 -18.76
C ASN A 70 2.54 6.60 -19.74
N HIS A 71 1.92 5.53 -19.23
CA HIS A 71 1.38 4.47 -20.08
C HIS A 71 0.12 4.93 -20.79
N VAL A 72 -0.74 5.68 -20.09
CA VAL A 72 -1.95 6.29 -20.67
C VAL A 72 -1.55 7.28 -21.76
N ALA A 73 -0.57 8.15 -21.50
CA ALA A 73 -0.05 9.10 -22.48
C ALA A 73 0.54 8.39 -23.72
N ALA A 74 1.26 7.27 -23.52
CA ALA A 74 1.82 6.49 -24.62
C ALA A 74 0.74 5.74 -25.45
N ALA A 75 -0.34 5.29 -24.82
CA ALA A 75 -1.42 4.56 -25.47
C ALA A 75 -2.53 5.47 -26.04
N GLY A 76 -2.60 6.73 -25.59
CA GLY A 76 -3.58 7.73 -26.00
C GLY A 76 -4.85 7.79 -25.14
N SER A 77 -5.17 6.74 -24.38
CA SER A 77 -6.27 6.74 -23.40
C SER A 77 -6.11 5.63 -22.36
N VAL A 78 -6.88 5.71 -21.28
CA VAL A 78 -6.94 4.66 -20.24
C VAL A 78 -7.40 3.35 -20.86
N GLY A 79 -8.44 3.40 -21.69
CA GLY A 79 -8.96 2.20 -22.35
C GLY A 79 -7.98 1.55 -23.33
N ALA A 80 -7.24 2.34 -24.10
CA ALA A 80 -6.21 1.82 -24.99
C ALA A 80 -5.07 1.15 -24.20
N ALA A 81 -4.65 1.76 -23.08
CA ALA A 81 -3.63 1.19 -22.21
C ALA A 81 -4.06 -0.13 -21.58
N LEU A 82 -5.29 -0.20 -21.03
CA LEU A 82 -5.85 -1.41 -20.44
C LEU A 82 -5.96 -2.55 -21.46
N ALA A 83 -6.46 -2.26 -22.66
CA ALA A 83 -6.57 -3.25 -23.74
C ALA A 83 -5.20 -3.78 -24.17
N ALA A 84 -4.20 -2.89 -24.31
CA ALA A 84 -2.84 -3.27 -24.68
C ALA A 84 -2.18 -4.15 -23.60
N ALA A 85 -2.33 -3.78 -22.33
CA ALA A 85 -1.81 -4.54 -21.20
C ALA A 85 -2.39 -5.96 -21.14
N ARG A 86 -3.71 -6.10 -21.25
CA ARG A 86 -4.39 -7.40 -21.23
C ARG A 86 -4.03 -8.29 -22.42
N ARG A 87 -3.77 -7.70 -23.59
CA ARG A 87 -3.28 -8.45 -24.75
C ARG A 87 -1.87 -8.99 -24.53
N TYR A 88 -1.00 -8.21 -23.87
CA TYR A 88 0.39 -8.58 -23.64
C TYR A 88 0.56 -9.57 -22.48
N ALA A 89 -0.20 -9.40 -21.40
CA ALA A 89 -0.11 -10.22 -20.19
C ALA A 89 -1.52 -10.62 -19.70
N PRO A 90 -2.22 -11.52 -20.41
CA PRO A 90 -3.60 -11.88 -20.12
C PRO A 90 -3.81 -12.57 -18.77
N ASP A 91 -2.77 -13.19 -18.23
CA ASP A 91 -2.83 -13.94 -16.96
C ASP A 91 -2.52 -13.08 -15.73
N LEU A 92 -2.13 -11.81 -15.92
CA LEU A 92 -1.82 -10.89 -14.82
C LEU A 92 -3.01 -9.98 -14.51
N PRO A 93 -3.31 -9.71 -13.22
CA PRO A 93 -4.24 -8.66 -12.84
C PRO A 93 -3.84 -7.32 -13.47
N CYS A 94 -4.83 -6.57 -13.96
CA CYS A 94 -4.61 -5.29 -14.62
C CYS A 94 -5.20 -4.14 -13.80
N GLU A 95 -4.31 -3.38 -13.19
CA GLU A 95 -4.65 -2.24 -12.35
C GLU A 95 -4.33 -0.93 -13.09
N VAL A 96 -5.01 0.14 -12.71
CA VAL A 96 -4.80 1.45 -13.32
C VAL A 96 -4.87 2.56 -12.28
N GLU A 97 -3.96 3.52 -12.40
CA GLU A 97 -3.96 4.77 -11.66
C GLU A 97 -4.75 5.82 -12.44
N VAL A 98 -5.67 6.51 -11.76
CA VAL A 98 -6.49 7.59 -12.32
C VAL A 98 -6.43 8.81 -11.41
N ASP A 99 -6.45 9.99 -12.01
CA ASP A 99 -6.41 11.29 -11.31
C ASP A 99 -7.69 12.12 -11.48
N THR A 100 -8.66 11.61 -12.26
CA THR A 100 -9.96 12.25 -12.49
C THR A 100 -11.11 11.23 -12.47
N LEU A 101 -12.31 11.72 -12.15
CA LEU A 101 -13.52 10.90 -12.15
C LEU A 101 -13.92 10.42 -13.57
N ASP A 102 -13.52 11.13 -14.62
CA ASP A 102 -13.79 10.71 -16.00
C ASP A 102 -12.92 9.50 -16.40
N GLN A 103 -11.64 9.50 -16.02
CA GLN A 103 -10.76 8.34 -16.19
C GLN A 103 -11.22 7.14 -15.36
N LEU A 104 -11.77 7.39 -14.16
CA LEU A 104 -12.40 6.35 -13.35
C LEU A 104 -13.54 5.67 -14.11
N ASP A 105 -14.42 6.44 -14.75
CA ASP A 105 -15.54 5.89 -15.51
C ASP A 105 -15.07 5.02 -16.69
N GLU A 106 -14.02 5.45 -17.41
CA GLU A 106 -13.37 4.63 -18.44
C GLU A 106 -12.85 3.29 -17.88
N ALA A 107 -12.14 3.35 -16.74
CA ALA A 107 -11.56 2.16 -16.12
C ALA A 107 -12.61 1.20 -15.55
N LEU A 108 -13.70 1.72 -14.97
CA LEU A 108 -14.84 0.93 -14.48
C LEU A 108 -15.58 0.23 -15.62
N ALA A 109 -15.81 0.92 -16.74
CA ALA A 109 -16.45 0.35 -17.93
C ALA A 109 -15.65 -0.81 -18.54
N LEU A 110 -14.34 -0.84 -18.30
CA LEU A 110 -13.44 -1.89 -18.76
C LEU A 110 -13.15 -2.94 -17.69
N HIS A 111 -13.80 -2.87 -16.53
CA HIS A 111 -13.66 -3.82 -15.42
C HIS A 111 -12.19 -4.03 -15.02
N ALA A 112 -11.42 -2.95 -14.85
CA ALA A 112 -10.08 -3.04 -14.25
C ALA A 112 -10.17 -3.78 -12.90
N GLU A 113 -9.18 -4.59 -12.59
CA GLU A 113 -9.17 -5.40 -11.36
C GLU A 113 -9.07 -4.51 -10.11
N LEU A 114 -8.26 -3.45 -10.18
CA LEU A 114 -8.11 -2.43 -9.14
C LEU A 114 -7.89 -1.05 -9.80
N ILE A 115 -8.51 -0.02 -9.25
CA ILE A 115 -8.27 1.37 -9.64
C ILE A 115 -7.64 2.12 -8.45
N LEU A 116 -6.45 2.67 -8.67
CA LEU A 116 -5.82 3.61 -7.75
C LEU A 116 -6.35 5.01 -8.02
N LEU A 117 -6.92 5.63 -6.99
CA LEU A 117 -7.37 7.02 -6.98
C LEU A 117 -6.19 7.89 -6.51
N ASP A 118 -5.44 8.47 -7.44
CA ASP A 118 -4.25 9.26 -7.11
C ASP A 118 -4.61 10.68 -6.67
N ASN A 119 -4.32 11.00 -5.41
CA ASN A 119 -4.56 12.31 -4.78
C ASN A 119 -6.01 12.80 -4.85
N PHE A 120 -6.99 11.89 -4.97
CA PHE A 120 -8.41 12.23 -4.84
C PHE A 120 -8.69 12.84 -3.47
N SER A 121 -9.58 13.83 -3.41
CA SER A 121 -10.12 14.29 -2.13
C SER A 121 -11.01 13.22 -1.49
N VAL A 122 -11.37 13.39 -0.22
CA VAL A 122 -12.36 12.51 0.44
C VAL A 122 -13.70 12.55 -0.29
N ALA A 123 -14.10 13.72 -0.79
CA ALA A 123 -15.35 13.88 -1.53
C ALA A 123 -15.30 13.15 -2.88
N ASP A 124 -14.21 13.29 -3.62
CA ASP A 124 -14.03 12.58 -4.90
C ASP A 124 -13.90 11.07 -4.68
N THR A 125 -13.28 10.64 -3.58
CA THR A 125 -13.20 9.21 -3.21
C THR A 125 -14.60 8.65 -2.92
N ALA A 126 -15.43 9.38 -2.17
CA ALA A 126 -16.82 8.99 -1.92
C ALA A 126 -17.64 8.90 -3.20
N GLU A 127 -17.44 9.86 -4.11
CA GLU A 127 -18.05 9.85 -5.43
C GLU A 127 -17.55 8.65 -6.27
N ALA A 128 -16.25 8.33 -6.22
CA ALA A 128 -15.69 7.18 -6.90
C ALA A 128 -16.28 5.86 -6.41
N VAL A 129 -16.42 5.69 -5.09
CA VAL A 129 -17.07 4.53 -4.48
C VAL A 129 -18.54 4.45 -4.91
N ARG A 130 -19.25 5.58 -4.97
CA ARG A 130 -20.63 5.65 -5.45
C ARG A 130 -20.74 5.20 -6.91
N ARG A 131 -19.82 5.65 -7.78
CA ARG A 131 -19.78 5.28 -9.21
C ARG A 131 -19.43 3.82 -9.44
N ARG A 132 -18.49 3.25 -8.67
CA ARG A 132 -18.21 1.80 -8.67
C ARG A 132 -19.46 1.00 -8.30
N GLY A 133 -20.24 1.48 -7.33
CA GLY A 133 -21.42 0.77 -6.83
C GLY A 133 -21.05 -0.60 -6.24
N THR A 134 -21.82 -1.63 -6.62
CA THR A 134 -21.59 -3.03 -6.23
C THR A 134 -20.70 -3.80 -7.23
N GLY A 135 -20.02 -3.10 -8.14
CA GLY A 135 -19.11 -3.69 -9.10
C GLY A 135 -17.91 -4.39 -8.44
N PRO A 136 -17.26 -5.33 -9.13
CA PRO A 136 -16.18 -6.15 -8.57
C PRO A 136 -14.82 -5.43 -8.52
N THR A 137 -14.67 -4.29 -9.22
CA THR A 137 -13.42 -3.52 -9.28
C THR A 137 -13.08 -2.95 -7.91
N GLY A 138 -11.90 -3.29 -7.38
CA GLY A 138 -11.44 -2.69 -6.13
C GLY A 138 -11.05 -1.22 -6.33
N LEU A 139 -11.21 -0.40 -5.29
CA LEU A 139 -10.72 0.97 -5.24
C LEU A 139 -9.66 1.12 -4.16
N GLU A 140 -8.59 1.84 -4.48
CA GLU A 140 -7.49 2.15 -3.57
C GLU A 140 -7.20 3.64 -3.57
N SER A 141 -7.32 4.29 -2.41
CA SER A 141 -6.85 5.68 -2.26
C SER A 141 -5.33 5.68 -2.07
N SER A 142 -4.65 6.56 -2.81
CA SER A 142 -3.20 6.74 -2.76
C SER A 142 -2.84 8.22 -2.91
N GLY A 143 -1.66 8.60 -2.41
CA GLY A 143 -1.15 9.96 -2.53
C GLY A 143 -1.64 10.89 -1.41
N GLY A 144 -0.71 11.63 -0.79
CA GLY A 144 -1.04 12.65 0.23
C GLY A 144 -1.76 12.18 1.50
N LEU A 145 -1.97 10.86 1.69
CA LEU A 145 -2.71 10.33 2.82
C LEU A 145 -1.98 10.61 4.15
N ARG A 146 -2.76 11.06 5.14
CA ARG A 146 -2.29 11.30 6.51
C ARG A 146 -3.12 10.51 7.51
N LEU A 147 -2.51 10.18 8.65
CA LEU A 147 -3.17 9.36 9.67
C LEU A 147 -4.43 10.07 10.20
N GLU A 148 -4.40 11.39 10.33
CA GLU A 148 -5.53 12.20 10.81
C GLU A 148 -6.74 12.14 9.86
N THR A 149 -6.52 11.90 8.57
CA THR A 149 -7.59 11.81 7.57
C THR A 149 -7.94 10.36 7.22
N ALA A 150 -7.22 9.37 7.75
CA ALA A 150 -7.35 7.96 7.38
C ALA A 150 -8.79 7.45 7.52
N ARG A 151 -9.44 7.75 8.65
CA ARG A 151 -10.83 7.36 8.91
C ARG A 151 -11.80 7.97 7.90
N ALA A 152 -11.64 9.23 7.55
CA ALA A 152 -12.52 9.91 6.59
C ALA A 152 -12.46 9.25 5.20
N TYR A 153 -11.27 8.89 4.72
CA TYR A 153 -11.14 8.10 3.49
C TYR A 153 -11.76 6.71 3.64
N ALA A 154 -11.51 6.02 4.74
CA ALA A 154 -12.02 4.68 4.96
C ALA A 154 -13.56 4.62 5.04
N GLU A 155 -14.20 5.62 5.64
CA GLU A 155 -15.66 5.75 5.73
C GLU A 155 -16.34 6.03 4.38
N THR A 156 -15.58 6.40 3.34
CA THR A 156 -16.12 6.48 1.98
C THR A 156 -16.53 5.11 1.42
N GLY A 157 -15.99 4.02 1.97
CA GLY A 157 -16.17 2.66 1.45
C GLY A 157 -15.11 2.21 0.44
N VAL A 158 -13.98 2.92 0.36
CA VAL A 158 -12.80 2.49 -0.42
C VAL A 158 -12.20 1.21 0.18
N ASP A 159 -11.69 0.32 -0.66
CA ASP A 159 -11.23 -1.01 -0.22
C ASP A 159 -9.85 -0.94 0.45
N TYR A 160 -8.99 -0.04 -0.04
CA TYR A 160 -7.61 0.09 0.43
C TYR A 160 -7.16 1.54 0.57
N LEU A 161 -6.25 1.75 1.53
CA LEU A 161 -5.45 2.96 1.66
C LEU A 161 -3.97 2.57 1.51
N ALA A 162 -3.32 3.01 0.44
CA ALA A 162 -1.93 2.70 0.15
C ALA A 162 -0.96 3.75 0.70
N ILE A 163 -0.18 3.35 1.72
CA ILE A 163 0.62 4.29 2.50
C ILE A 163 2.11 4.02 2.26
N GLY A 164 2.72 4.83 1.38
CA GLY A 164 4.16 4.74 1.10
C GLY A 164 5.02 4.96 2.34
N ALA A 165 4.63 5.92 3.18
CA ALA A 165 5.37 6.35 4.36
C ALA A 165 5.60 5.23 5.39
N LEU A 166 4.79 4.17 5.37
CA LEU A 166 4.99 3.00 6.22
C LEU A 166 6.33 2.33 6.01
N THR A 167 6.92 2.45 4.82
CA THR A 167 8.16 1.73 4.46
C THR A 167 9.35 2.65 4.22
N HIS A 168 9.16 3.82 3.57
CA HIS A 168 10.28 4.75 3.34
C HIS A 168 10.49 5.80 4.45
N SER A 169 9.55 5.97 5.39
CA SER A 169 9.59 7.07 6.37
C SER A 169 9.18 6.66 7.79
N ALA A 170 9.10 5.36 8.09
CA ALA A 170 8.77 4.92 9.45
C ALA A 170 9.89 5.29 10.43
N THR A 171 9.50 5.85 11.57
CA THR A 171 10.42 6.08 12.69
C THR A 171 10.79 4.74 13.32
N ALA A 172 12.08 4.46 13.46
CA ALA A 172 12.56 3.25 14.12
C ALA A 172 12.12 3.22 15.60
N LEU A 173 11.69 2.04 16.07
CA LEU A 173 11.36 1.85 17.48
C LEU A 173 12.65 1.77 18.30
N ASP A 174 12.72 2.55 19.38
CA ASP A 174 13.89 2.57 20.26
C ASP A 174 13.94 1.29 21.12
N LEU A 175 14.95 0.45 20.86
CA LEU A 175 15.18 -0.81 21.57
C LEU A 175 16.65 -0.93 21.96
N GLY A 176 16.88 -1.27 23.24
CA GLY A 176 18.19 -1.59 23.79
C GLY A 176 18.41 -3.09 23.97
N LEU A 177 19.68 -3.49 24.09
CA LEU A 177 20.06 -4.81 24.58
C LEU A 177 21.00 -4.61 25.77
N ASP A 178 20.52 -4.97 26.95
CA ASP A 178 21.31 -4.93 28.18
C ASP A 178 21.84 -6.33 28.49
N LEU A 179 23.12 -6.43 28.84
CA LEU A 179 23.74 -7.68 29.31
C LEU A 179 23.89 -7.60 30.82
N SER A 180 23.49 -8.66 31.53
CA SER A 180 23.73 -8.76 32.96
C SER A 180 24.92 -9.68 33.25
N HIS A 181 25.56 -9.49 34.41
CA HIS A 181 26.72 -10.28 34.82
C HIS A 181 26.42 -11.78 34.99
N LYS A 182 25.14 -12.17 35.15
CA LYS A 182 24.69 -13.57 35.18
C LYS A 182 24.72 -14.23 33.80
N ASP A 183 24.56 -13.44 32.73
CA ASP A 183 24.53 -13.93 31.35
C ASP A 183 25.95 -14.25 30.82
N LEU A 184 26.97 -13.62 31.41
CA LEU A 184 28.38 -13.81 31.03
C LEU A 184 28.99 -15.10 31.60
N VAL A 185 28.46 -15.63 32.71
CA VAL A 185 28.98 -16.85 33.38
C VAL A 185 28.49 -18.14 32.68
N ALA A 186 27.48 -18.03 31.80
CA ALA A 186 26.93 -19.16 31.05
C ALA A 186 27.73 -19.54 29.79
N PHE A 187 28.76 -18.76 29.42
CA PHE A 187 29.66 -19.05 28.30
C PHE A 187 31.11 -19.17 28.78
N PRO A 188 31.51 -20.27 29.44
CA PRO A 188 32.90 -20.50 29.79
C PRO A 188 33.67 -20.92 28.54
N GLY A 189 34.29 -19.98 27.82
CA GLY A 189 35.16 -20.34 26.68
C GLY A 189 35.44 -19.29 25.60
N LEU A 190 35.24 -17.99 25.88
CA LEU A 190 35.82 -16.90 25.09
C LEU A 190 36.76 -16.08 25.97
#